data_AF-A0A2T4LJU9-F1
#
_entry.id   AF-A0A2T4LJU9-F1
#
_cell.length_a   1.000
_cell.length_b   1.000
_cell.length_c   1.000
_cell.angle_alpha   90.00
_cell.angle_beta   90.00
_cell.angle_gamma   90.00
#
_symmetry.space_group_name_H-M   'P 1'
#
loop_
_entity.id
_entity.type
_entity.pdbx_description
1 polymer ?
#
loop_
_entity_poly.entity_id
_entity_poly.type
_entity_poly.pdbx_seq_one_letter_code
_entity_poly.pdbx_strand_id
1 'polypeptide(L)'
;REATQDCVDILKEEHAEEVGGIMHSFSASPEIALDVIHKLNFYVSLGGPVTFKNAKQPKEVAQQVPFDKLLVETDAPFLSPHPYRGKRNEPARVTLVAEQIAELRGVSYEEVCQQTTKNAETLFKL
;
A
#
# COMPACT_ATOMS: atom_id res chain seq x y z
N ARG A 1 10.88 8.35 -0.28
CA ARG A 1 11.20 8.19 -1.72
C ARG A 1 12.67 8.60 -1.90
N GLU A 2 13.46 7.86 -2.69
CA GLU A 2 14.91 8.08 -2.97
C GLU A 2 15.93 7.54 -1.94
N ALA A 3 15.47 6.86 -0.88
CA ALA A 3 16.36 6.17 0.08
C ALA A 3 15.83 4.77 0.45
N THR A 4 15.07 4.14 -0.45
CA THR A 4 14.35 2.90 -0.13
C THR A 4 15.30 1.78 0.32
N GLN A 5 16.45 1.63 -0.36
CA GLN A 5 17.40 0.58 -0.03
C GLN A 5 18.03 0.82 1.36
N ASP A 6 18.55 2.02 1.59
CA ASP A 6 19.13 2.42 2.88
C ASP A 6 18.14 2.23 4.04
N CYS A 7 16.87 2.60 3.85
CA CYS A 7 15.83 2.37 4.87
C CYS A 7 15.60 0.87 5.13
N VAL A 8 15.55 0.05 4.08
CA VAL A 8 15.34 -1.39 4.21
C VAL A 8 16.54 -2.06 4.89
N ASP A 9 17.75 -1.60 4.60
CA ASP A 9 18.97 -2.15 5.21
C ASP A 9 19.02 -1.83 6.70
N ILE A 10 18.76 -0.58 7.10
CA ILE A 10 18.67 -0.20 8.52
C ILE A 10 17.59 -1.02 9.26
N LEU A 11 16.42 -1.22 8.65
CA LEU A 11 15.35 -2.01 9.28
C LEU A 11 15.75 -3.48 9.49
N LYS A 12 16.56 -4.05 8.59
CA LYS A 12 17.11 -5.40 8.75
C LYS A 12 18.19 -5.46 9.83
N GLU A 13 19.06 -4.45 9.88
CA GLU A 13 20.12 -4.35 10.90
C GLU A 13 19.54 -4.23 12.31
N GLU A 14 18.43 -3.51 12.45
CA GLU A 14 17.74 -3.28 13.73
C GLU A 14 16.68 -4.34 14.06
N HIS A 15 16.66 -5.48 13.35
CA HIS A 15 15.74 -6.59 13.59
C HIS A 15 14.26 -6.19 13.61
N ALA A 16 13.85 -5.28 12.72
CA ALA A 16 12.49 -4.76 12.67
C ALA A 16 11.44 -5.85 12.38
N GLU A 17 11.84 -7.03 11.90
CA GLU A 17 10.96 -8.20 11.74
C GLU A 17 10.27 -8.65 13.02
N GLU A 18 10.88 -8.40 14.18
CA GLU A 18 10.33 -8.80 15.49
C GLU A 18 9.07 -8.02 15.84
N VAL A 19 9.01 -6.74 15.45
CA VAL A 19 7.89 -5.85 15.71
C VAL A 19 6.95 -5.72 14.51
N GLY A 20 7.46 -5.91 13.30
CA GLY A 20 6.74 -5.66 12.06
C GLY A 20 6.41 -4.18 11.85
N GLY A 21 5.60 -3.89 10.83
CA GLY A 21 5.28 -2.51 10.50
C GLY A 21 4.59 -2.37 9.16
N ILE A 22 4.58 -1.13 8.64
CA ILE A 22 4.01 -0.78 7.35
C ILE A 22 4.93 0.16 6.59
N MET A 23 5.16 -0.16 5.33
CA MET A 23 5.72 0.81 4.38
C MET A 23 4.57 1.68 3.84
N HIS A 24 4.38 2.82 4.51
CA HIS A 24 3.43 3.88 4.12
C HIS A 24 3.71 4.42 2.71
N SER A 25 2.65 4.75 1.96
CA SER A 25 2.69 5.37 0.64
C SER A 25 3.71 4.70 -0.28
N PHE A 26 3.60 3.38 -0.38
CA PHE A 26 4.60 2.56 -1.04
C PHE A 26 4.69 2.89 -2.52
N SER A 27 5.92 3.16 -2.98
CA SER A 27 6.17 3.61 -4.35
C SER A 27 7.40 2.98 -5.00
N ALA A 28 7.95 1.93 -4.41
CA ALA A 28 9.07 1.20 -4.99
C ALA A 28 8.55 0.02 -5.85
N SER A 29 9.44 -0.83 -6.33
CA SER A 29 9.07 -1.94 -7.20
C SER A 29 8.40 -3.09 -6.44
N PRO A 30 7.66 -3.99 -7.12
CA PRO A 30 7.09 -5.19 -6.51
C PRO A 30 8.13 -6.09 -5.85
N GLU A 31 9.35 -6.16 -6.41
CA GLU A 31 10.43 -6.96 -5.83
C GLU A 31 10.82 -6.45 -4.45
N ILE A 32 10.92 -5.12 -4.30
CA ILE A 32 11.19 -4.50 -2.99
C ILE A 32 10.00 -4.71 -2.04
N ALA A 33 8.76 -4.63 -2.54
CA ALA A 33 7.57 -4.88 -1.73
C ALA A 33 7.58 -6.30 -1.15
N LEU A 34 7.89 -7.29 -1.97
CA LEU A 34 7.98 -8.68 -1.53
C LEU A 34 9.17 -8.90 -0.58
N ASP A 35 10.30 -8.23 -0.80
CA ASP A 35 11.46 -8.30 0.11
C ASP A 35 11.10 -7.82 1.51
N VAL A 36 10.45 -6.66 1.64
CA VAL A 36 10.07 -6.10 2.96
C VAL A 36 8.97 -6.93 3.62
N ILE A 37 8.02 -7.48 2.85
CA ILE A 37 6.99 -8.35 3.39
C ILE A 37 7.60 -9.63 3.96
N HIS A 38 8.45 -10.31 3.20
CA HIS A 38 8.97 -11.62 3.57
C HIS A 38 10.09 -11.56 4.61
N LYS A 39 10.95 -10.53 4.54
CA LYS A 39 12.11 -10.43 5.44
C LYS A 39 11.85 -9.62 6.69
N LEU A 40 10.94 -8.64 6.62
CA LEU A 40 10.68 -7.73 7.72
C LEU A 40 9.30 -7.92 8.34
N ASN A 41 8.45 -8.82 7.84
CA ASN A 41 7.06 -8.96 8.30
C ASN A 41 6.25 -7.65 8.19
N PHE A 42 6.57 -6.81 7.20
CA PHE A 42 5.88 -5.54 6.99
C PHE A 42 4.66 -5.71 6.07
N TYR A 43 3.74 -4.76 6.18
CA TYR A 43 2.66 -4.49 5.24
C TYR A 43 3.11 -3.42 4.24
N VAL A 44 2.43 -3.32 3.10
CA VAL A 44 2.58 -2.18 2.18
C VAL A 44 1.24 -1.48 2.01
N SER A 45 1.26 -0.14 2.01
CA SER A 45 0.07 0.68 1.78
C SER A 45 0.12 1.33 0.41
N LEU A 46 -1.00 1.30 -0.31
CA LEU A 46 -1.16 2.00 -1.59
C LEU A 46 -2.19 3.11 -1.46
N GLY A 47 -1.83 4.30 -1.94
CA GLY A 47 -2.71 5.47 -1.99
C GLY A 47 -3.17 5.81 -3.41
N GLY A 48 -3.62 7.06 -3.59
CA GLY A 48 -4.15 7.56 -4.86
C GLY A 48 -3.28 7.37 -6.11
N PRO A 49 -1.93 7.26 -6.06
CA PRO A 49 -1.14 6.95 -7.24
C PRO A 49 -1.51 5.65 -7.96
N VAL A 50 -2.10 4.66 -7.26
CA VAL A 50 -2.56 3.41 -7.91
C VAL A 50 -3.59 3.65 -9.01
N THR A 51 -4.38 4.72 -8.89
CA THR A 51 -5.42 5.09 -9.86
C THR A 51 -4.86 5.93 -11.02
N PHE A 52 -3.57 6.27 -11.02
CA PHE A 52 -3.01 7.12 -12.07
C PHE A 52 -2.68 6.30 -13.32
N LYS A 53 -3.09 6.80 -14.49
CA LYS A 53 -2.90 6.11 -15.79
C LYS A 53 -1.48 5.60 -15.99
N ASN A 54 -0.47 6.43 -15.68
CA ASN A 54 0.95 6.15 -15.96
C ASN A 54 1.73 5.61 -14.75
N ALA A 55 1.10 5.38 -13.60
CA ALA A 55 1.79 4.87 -12.42
C ALA A 55 1.86 3.34 -12.46
N LYS A 56 2.86 2.81 -13.17
CA LYS A 56 3.04 1.37 -13.38
C LYS A 56 3.31 0.62 -12.08
N GLN A 57 4.29 1.09 -11.30
CA GLN A 57 4.76 0.39 -10.09
C GLN A 57 3.66 0.17 -9.04
N PRO A 58 2.86 1.18 -8.61
CA PRO A 58 1.78 0.92 -7.64
C PRO A 58 0.75 -0.10 -8.12
N LYS A 59 0.47 -0.15 -9.43
CA LYS A 59 -0.45 -1.12 -10.02
C LYS A 59 0.13 -2.53 -9.99
N GLU A 60 1.40 -2.68 -10.35
CA GLU A 60 2.10 -3.97 -10.28
C GLU A 60 2.20 -4.46 -8.82
N VAL A 61 2.47 -3.56 -7.87
CA VAL A 61 2.48 -3.89 -6.43
C VAL A 61 1.10 -4.38 -6.00
N ALA A 62 0.01 -3.68 -6.34
CA ALA A 62 -1.35 -4.11 -6.02
C ALA A 62 -1.67 -5.53 -6.51
N GLN A 63 -1.15 -5.91 -7.68
CA GLN A 63 -1.39 -7.21 -8.29
C GLN A 63 -0.54 -8.33 -7.70
N GLN A 64 0.70 -8.04 -7.30
CA GLN A 64 1.69 -9.07 -6.98
C GLN A 64 1.85 -9.34 -5.48
N VAL A 65 1.58 -8.36 -4.61
CA VAL A 65 1.76 -8.59 -3.17
C VAL A 65 0.66 -9.50 -2.60
N PRO A 66 0.99 -10.30 -1.56
CA PRO A 66 -0.01 -11.07 -0.82
C PRO A 66 -1.15 -10.18 -0.33
N PHE A 67 -2.39 -10.64 -0.48
CA PHE A 67 -3.57 -9.83 -0.15
C PHE A 67 -3.63 -9.47 1.34
N ASP A 68 -3.19 -10.40 2.18
CA ASP A 68 -3.09 -10.30 3.63
C ASP A 68 -1.93 -9.41 4.10
N LYS A 69 -1.19 -8.79 3.18
CA LYS A 69 -0.11 -7.84 3.45
C LYS A 69 -0.31 -6.48 2.76
N LEU A 70 -1.46 -6.29 2.11
CA LEU A 70 -1.83 -5.04 1.41
C LEU A 70 -2.77 -4.17 2.27
N LEU A 71 -2.49 -2.87 2.29
CA LEU A 71 -3.34 -1.84 2.89
C LEU A 71 -3.66 -0.74 1.87
N VAL A 72 -4.71 0.02 2.17
CA VAL A 72 -5.15 1.16 1.35
C VAL A 72 -5.21 2.42 2.18
N GLU A 73 -4.89 3.55 1.56
CA GLU A 73 -4.87 4.85 2.25
C GLU A 73 -5.13 6.02 1.30
N THR A 74 -5.16 7.23 1.85
CA THR A 74 -5.26 8.46 1.07
C THR A 74 -4.00 9.31 1.12
N ASP A 75 -3.27 9.27 2.24
CA ASP A 75 -2.22 10.26 2.55
C ASP A 75 -2.75 11.70 2.47
N ALA A 76 -4.02 11.91 2.82
CA ALA A 76 -4.65 13.21 2.78
C ALA A 76 -3.89 14.21 3.69
N PRO A 77 -3.64 15.45 3.21
CA PRO A 77 -4.28 16.15 2.09
C PRO A 77 -3.65 15.93 0.71
N PHE A 78 -2.65 15.04 0.59
CA PHE A 78 -1.85 14.84 -0.62
C PHE A 78 -2.37 13.71 -1.50
N LEU A 79 -1.75 13.53 -2.67
CA LEU A 79 -1.91 12.33 -3.52
C LEU A 79 -3.36 11.97 -3.88
N SER A 80 -4.20 12.97 -4.14
CA SER A 80 -5.60 12.76 -4.49
C SER A 80 -5.76 11.81 -5.69
N PRO A 81 -6.56 10.72 -5.56
CA PRO A 81 -6.79 9.75 -6.63
C PRO A 81 -7.53 10.36 -7.82
N HIS A 82 -7.47 9.69 -8.97
CA HIS A 82 -8.33 9.96 -10.13
C HIS A 82 -9.80 9.73 -9.74
N PRO A 83 -10.76 10.58 -10.17
CA PRO A 83 -10.63 11.71 -11.10
C PRO A 83 -10.20 13.05 -10.48
N TYR A 84 -9.88 13.08 -9.18
CA TYR A 84 -9.58 14.29 -8.42
C TYR A 84 -8.09 14.66 -8.36
N ARG A 85 -7.28 14.17 -9.30
CA ARG A 85 -5.83 14.46 -9.32
C ARG A 85 -5.58 15.98 -9.38
N GLY A 86 -4.65 16.47 -8.56
CA GLY A 86 -4.32 17.90 -8.45
C GLY A 86 -5.26 18.70 -7.54
N LYS A 87 -6.34 18.10 -7.01
CA LYS A 87 -7.16 18.68 -5.95
C LYS A 87 -6.67 18.22 -4.57
N ARG A 88 -7.05 18.96 -3.52
CA ARG A 88 -6.83 18.54 -2.12
C ARG A 88 -7.51 17.20 -1.87
N ASN A 89 -6.79 16.24 -1.29
CA ASN A 89 -7.32 14.92 -0.96
C ASN A 89 -8.06 14.92 0.39
N GLU A 90 -8.87 13.88 0.61
CA GLU A 90 -9.67 13.68 1.81
C GLU A 90 -9.85 12.18 2.10
N PRO A 91 -10.06 11.77 3.37
CA PRO A 91 -10.18 10.36 3.75
C PRO A 91 -11.24 9.58 2.97
N ALA A 92 -12.37 10.22 2.64
CA ALA A 92 -13.48 9.59 1.90
C ALA A 92 -13.06 9.09 0.50
N ARG A 93 -11.96 9.59 -0.07
CA ARG A 93 -11.47 9.13 -1.38
C ARG A 93 -10.70 7.82 -1.33
N VAL A 94 -10.51 7.22 -0.14
CA VAL A 94 -9.93 5.86 -0.02
C VAL A 94 -10.76 4.83 -0.81
N THR A 95 -12.07 5.05 -0.97
CA THR A 95 -12.95 4.21 -1.80
C THR A 95 -12.42 4.06 -3.22
N LEU A 96 -11.93 5.15 -3.84
CA LEU A 96 -11.41 5.13 -5.22
C LEU A 96 -10.12 4.31 -5.34
N VAL A 97 -9.33 4.27 -4.26
CA VAL A 97 -8.11 3.45 -4.20
C VAL A 97 -8.47 1.98 -4.11
N ALA A 98 -9.42 1.62 -3.23
CA ALA A 98 -9.89 0.25 -3.08
C ALA A 98 -10.61 -0.27 -4.33
N GLU A 99 -11.45 0.53 -4.99
CA GLU A 99 -12.10 0.19 -6.27
C GLU A 99 -11.06 -0.11 -7.36
N GLN A 100 -10.03 0.73 -7.49
CA GLN A 100 -8.97 0.50 -8.47
C GLN A 100 -8.20 -0.80 -8.19
N ILE A 101 -7.93 -1.11 -6.92
CA ILE A 101 -7.23 -2.35 -6.53
C ILE A 101 -8.11 -3.57 -6.82
N ALA A 102 -9.42 -3.49 -6.55
CA ALA A 102 -10.37 -4.53 -6.87
C ALA A 102 -10.35 -4.86 -8.38
N GLU A 103 -10.42 -3.83 -9.22
CA GLU A 103 -10.31 -3.97 -10.68
C GLU A 103 -8.99 -4.64 -11.08
N LEU A 104 -7.86 -4.17 -10.54
CA LEU A 104 -6.53 -4.70 -10.88
C LEU A 104 -6.34 -6.17 -10.51
N ARG A 105 -6.99 -6.61 -9.42
CA ARG A 105 -6.84 -7.97 -8.88
C ARG A 105 -7.97 -8.92 -9.33
N GLY A 106 -9.00 -8.41 -10.00
CA GLY A 106 -10.13 -9.23 -10.46
C GLY A 106 -11.00 -9.77 -9.31
N VAL A 107 -11.07 -9.05 -8.20
CA VAL A 107 -11.89 -9.39 -7.01
C VAL A 107 -12.96 -8.32 -6.78
N SER A 108 -13.91 -8.57 -5.87
CA SER A 108 -14.92 -7.56 -5.53
C SER A 108 -14.35 -6.43 -4.67
N TYR A 109 -14.99 -5.26 -4.73
CA TYR A 109 -14.68 -4.14 -3.84
C TYR A 109 -14.82 -4.54 -2.37
N GLU A 110 -15.87 -5.29 -2.05
CA GLU A 110 -16.15 -5.78 -0.69
C GLU A 110 -15.02 -6.68 -0.18
N GLU A 111 -14.44 -7.52 -1.04
CA GLU A 111 -13.31 -8.39 -0.67
C GLU A 111 -12.06 -7.57 -0.35
N VAL A 112 -11.78 -6.51 -1.12
CA VAL A 112 -10.70 -5.55 -0.80
C VAL A 112 -10.95 -4.87 0.53
N CYS A 113 -12.16 -4.37 0.77
CA CYS A 113 -12.51 -3.74 2.04
C CYS A 113 -12.33 -4.70 3.22
N GLN A 114 -12.86 -5.92 3.12
CA GLN A 114 -12.77 -6.93 4.18
C GLN A 114 -11.31 -7.28 4.49
N GLN A 115 -10.53 -7.62 3.46
CA GLN A 115 -9.16 -8.06 3.66
C GLN A 115 -8.26 -6.93 4.16
N THR A 116 -8.37 -5.73 3.58
CA THR A 116 -7.53 -4.58 4.01
C THR A 116 -7.93 -4.07 5.41
N THR A 117 -9.22 -4.15 5.78
CA THR A 117 -9.66 -3.85 7.15
C THR A 117 -9.08 -4.86 8.14
N LYS A 118 -9.19 -6.16 7.85
CA LYS A 118 -8.60 -7.21 8.69
C LYS A 118 -7.08 -7.03 8.87
N ASN A 119 -6.39 -6.63 7.81
CA ASN A 119 -4.96 -6.32 7.85
C ASN A 119 -4.67 -5.13 8.78
N ALA A 120 -5.48 -4.07 8.69
CA ALA A 120 -5.32 -2.88 9.53
C ALA A 120 -5.60 -3.20 11.01
N GLU A 121 -6.66 -3.94 11.31
CA GLU A 121 -6.99 -4.40 12.66
C GLU A 121 -5.84 -5.24 13.25
N THR A 122 -5.29 -6.16 12.46
CA THR A 122 -4.15 -7.01 12.87
C THR A 122 -2.90 -6.18 13.14
N LEU A 123 -2.53 -5.29 12.22
CA LEU A 123 -1.33 -4.47 12.32
C LEU A 123 -1.41 -3.47 13.48
N PHE A 124 -2.53 -2.75 13.59
CA PHE A 124 -2.71 -1.67 14.57
C PHE A 124 -3.33 -2.11 15.89
N LYS A 125 -3.69 -3.39 16.03
CA LYS A 125 -4.29 -3.98 17.25
C LYS A 125 -5.57 -3.26 17.67
N LEU A 126 -6.49 -3.09 16.72
CA LEU A 126 -7.79 -2.44 16.91
C LEU A 126 -8.84 -3.36 17.56
#